data_AF-A0ABD0PEC7-F1
#
_entry.id   AF-A0ABD0PEC7-F1
#
_cell.length_a   1.000
_cell.length_b   1.000
_cell.length_c   1.000
_cell.angle_alpha   90.00
_cell.angle_beta   90.00
_cell.angle_gamma   90.00
#
_symmetry.space_group_name_H-M   'P 1'
#
loop_
_entity.id
_entity.type
_entity.pdbx_description
1 polymer ?
#
loop_
_entity_poly.entity_id
_entity_poly.type
_entity_poly.pdbx_seq_one_letter_code
_entity_poly.pdbx_strand_id
1 'polypeptide(L)'
;AYAATGQAVASLHMMAVLQAYQADLLKDLNKGQGLSPDKVAELRHTADLALQATKQAATAMGRSMAAMVVTERHLWVNLVDLGKKERGFLLDAPPADRTP
;
A
#
# COMPACT_ATOMS: atom_id res chain seq x y z
N ALA A 1 0.96 7.03 -11.10
CA ALA A 1 1.38 7.50 -9.76
C ALA A 1 0.21 8.09 -8.96
N TYR A 2 -0.37 9.23 -9.36
CA TYR A 2 -1.41 9.94 -8.57
C TYR A 2 -2.59 9.07 -8.11
N ALA A 3 -3.25 8.36 -9.03
CA ALA A 3 -4.37 7.48 -8.68
C ALA A 3 -3.97 6.33 -7.73
N ALA A 4 -2.77 5.77 -7.90
CA ALA A 4 -2.25 4.70 -7.04
C ALA A 4 -1.92 5.24 -5.64
N THR A 5 -1.34 6.43 -5.54
CA THR A 5 -1.15 7.12 -4.25
C THR A 5 -2.49 7.42 -3.58
N GLY A 6 -3.50 7.89 -4.33
CA GLY A 6 -4.84 8.11 -3.81
C GLY A 6 -5.48 6.83 -3.26
N GLN A 7 -5.35 5.71 -3.98
CA GLN A 7 -5.78 4.40 -3.49
C GLN A 7 -5.05 3.99 -2.20
N ALA A 8 -3.74 4.23 -2.11
CA ALA A 8 -2.97 3.94 -0.90
C ALA A 8 -3.47 4.75 0.31
N VAL A 9 -3.71 6.05 0.12
CA VAL A 9 -4.23 6.94 1.17
C VAL A 9 -5.63 6.50 1.62
N ALA A 10 -6.52 6.17 0.70
CA ALA A 10 -7.86 5.68 1.03
C ALA A 10 -7.80 4.37 1.85
N SER A 11 -6.94 3.43 1.46
CA SER A 11 -6.72 2.18 2.21
C SER A 11 -6.15 2.43 3.61
N LEU A 12 -5.19 3.35 3.75
CA LEU A 12 -4.63 3.73 5.06
C LEU A 12 -5.65 4.46 5.94
N HIS A 13 -6.53 5.27 5.36
CA HIS A 13 -7.61 5.91 6.08
C HIS A 13 -8.58 4.88 6.68
N MET A 14 -8.99 3.88 5.88
CA MET A 14 -9.81 2.76 6.37
C MET A 14 -9.11 1.99 7.51
N MET A 15 -7.81 1.74 7.37
CA MET A 15 -7.01 1.11 8.43
C MET A 15 -7.05 1.93 9.73
N ALA A 16 -6.89 3.25 9.66
CA ALA A 16 -6.95 4.11 10.84
C ALA A 16 -8.32 4.07 11.55
N VAL A 17 -9.41 4.05 10.79
CA VAL A 17 -10.78 3.90 11.33
C VAL A 17 -10.94 2.54 12.03
N LEU A 18 -10.47 1.45 11.40
CA LEU A 18 -10.52 0.11 11.99
C LEU A 18 -9.70 0.03 13.28
N GLN A 19 -8.51 0.62 13.32
CA GLN A 19 -7.68 0.67 14.51
C GLN A 19 -8.33 1.45 15.66
N ALA A 20 -8.97 2.59 15.36
CA ALA A 20 -9.72 3.35 16.35
C ALA A 20 -10.90 2.54 16.93
N TYR A 21 -11.60 1.79 16.07
CA TYR A 21 -12.67 0.89 16.50
C TYR A 21 -12.15 -0.26 17.38
N GLN A 22 -11.04 -0.89 16.99
CA GLN A 22 -10.40 -1.93 17.80
C GLN A 22 -9.95 -1.41 19.17
N ALA A 23 -9.41 -0.19 19.22
CA ALA A 23 -9.05 0.46 20.48
C ALA A 23 -10.27 0.70 21.37
N ASP A 24 -11.43 1.02 20.78
CA ASP A 24 -12.69 1.16 21.51
C ASP A 24 -13.18 -0.18 22.09
N LEU A 25 -13.16 -1.25 21.30
CA LEU A 25 -13.51 -2.60 21.76
C LEU A 25 -12.63 -3.09 22.91
N LEU A 26 -11.36 -2.71 22.91
CA LEU A 26 -10.37 -3.07 23.93
C LEU A 26 -10.48 -2.25 25.22
N LYS A 27 -11.32 -1.21 25.30
CA LYS A 27 -11.47 -0.38 26.51
C LYS A 27 -11.89 -1.18 27.73
N ASP A 28 -12.73 -2.19 27.56
CA ASP A 28 -13.21 -2.98 28.69
C ASP A 28 -12.14 -3.95 29.21
N LEU A 29 -11.30 -4.48 28.32
CA LEU A 29 -10.08 -5.20 28.70
C LEU A 29 -9.17 -4.31 29.55
N ASN A 30 -8.99 -3.05 29.14
CA ASN A 30 -8.19 -2.08 29.89
C ASN A 30 -8.76 -1.74 31.28
N LYS A 31 -10.08 -1.90 31.49
CA LYS A 31 -10.74 -1.72 32.79
C LYS A 31 -10.65 -2.97 33.69
N GLY A 32 -9.92 -4.00 33.27
CA GLY A 32 -9.80 -5.27 34.00
C GLY A 32 -10.99 -6.21 33.79
N GLN A 33 -11.90 -5.89 32.85
CA GLN A 33 -13.03 -6.74 32.50
C GLN A 33 -12.63 -7.65 31.33
N GLY A 34 -12.92 -8.94 31.41
CA GLY A 34 -12.64 -9.87 30.30
C GLY A 34 -13.42 -9.49 29.02
N LEU A 35 -12.91 -9.89 27.86
CA LEU A 35 -13.64 -9.76 26.60
C LEU A 35 -14.66 -10.89 26.46
N SER A 36 -15.89 -10.55 26.10
CA SER A 36 -16.88 -11.55 25.72
C SER A 36 -16.46 -12.27 24.42
N PRO A 37 -16.91 -13.51 24.18
CA PRO A 37 -16.63 -14.23 22.95
C PRO A 37 -16.95 -13.42 21.69
N ASP A 38 -18.05 -12.67 21.70
CA ASP A 38 -18.47 -11.81 20.59
C ASP A 38 -17.48 -10.68 20.31
N LYS A 39 -16.99 -10.00 21.36
CA LYS A 39 -15.95 -8.97 21.22
C LYS A 39 -14.64 -9.53 20.68
N VAL A 40 -14.28 -10.75 21.06
CA VAL A 40 -13.09 -11.42 20.53
C VAL A 40 -13.27 -11.75 19.04
N ALA A 41 -14.45 -12.22 18.63
CA ALA A 41 -14.76 -12.48 17.23
C ALA A 41 -14.70 -11.19 16.40
N GLU A 42 -15.26 -10.11 16.92
CA GLU A 42 -15.26 -8.81 16.27
C GLU A 42 -13.86 -8.18 16.18
N LEU A 43 -13.03 -8.34 17.21
CA LEU A 43 -11.64 -7.92 17.20
C LEU A 43 -10.82 -8.65 16.12
N ARG A 44 -11.05 -9.96 15.93
CA ARG A 44 -10.42 -10.74 14.86
C ARG A 44 -10.87 -10.25 13.48
N HIS A 45 -12.18 -10.11 13.28
CA HIS A 45 -12.72 -9.65 12.01
C HIS A 45 -12.17 -8.28 11.59
N THR A 46 -12.13 -7.34 12.52
CA THR A 46 -11.60 -6.00 12.28
C THR A 46 -10.07 -6.01 12.05
N ALA A 47 -9.33 -6.93 12.68
CA ALA A 47 -7.91 -7.11 12.45
C ALA A 47 -7.62 -7.64 11.04
N ASP A 48 -8.42 -8.61 10.58
CA ASP A 48 -8.31 -9.15 9.22
C ASP A 48 -8.58 -8.06 8.18
N LEU A 49 -9.61 -7.23 8.40
CA LEU A 49 -9.90 -6.08 7.54
C LEU A 49 -8.76 -5.05 7.56
N ALA A 50 -8.17 -4.76 8.72
CA ALA A 50 -7.06 -3.83 8.83
C ALA A 50 -5.84 -4.37 8.06
N LEU A 51 -5.52 -5.66 8.20
CA LEU A 51 -4.44 -6.31 7.45
C LEU A 51 -4.69 -6.26 5.94
N GLN A 52 -5.92 -6.50 5.49
CA GLN A 52 -6.30 -6.38 4.08
C GLN A 52 -6.12 -4.95 3.57
N ALA A 53 -6.54 -3.94 4.34
CA ALA A 53 -6.36 -2.53 4.00
C ALA A 53 -4.87 -2.15 3.91
N THR A 54 -4.03 -2.60 4.85
CA THR A 54 -2.57 -2.38 4.78
C THR A 54 -1.95 -3.04 3.55
N LYS A 55 -2.35 -4.28 3.21
CA LYS A 55 -1.87 -4.96 2.00
C LYS A 55 -2.24 -4.19 0.73
N GLN A 56 -3.47 -3.69 0.64
CA GLN A 56 -3.92 -2.85 -0.47
C GLN A 56 -3.12 -1.55 -0.57
N ALA A 57 -2.87 -0.88 0.57
CA ALA A 57 -2.03 0.30 0.64
C ALA A 57 -0.61 0.03 0.14
N ALA A 58 0.05 -1.01 0.65
CA ALA A 58 1.39 -1.41 0.24
C ALA A 58 1.47 -1.70 -1.27
N THR A 59 0.48 -2.42 -1.81
CA THR A 59 0.40 -2.73 -3.23
C THR A 59 0.18 -1.47 -4.08
N ALA A 60 -0.64 -0.54 -3.61
CA ALA A 60 -0.89 0.74 -4.28
C ALA A 60 0.35 1.66 -4.25
N MET A 61 1.07 1.71 -3.12
CA MET A 61 2.35 2.42 -3.02
C MET A 61 3.39 1.84 -3.97
N GLY A 62 3.54 0.51 -4.02
CA GLY A 62 4.46 -0.15 -4.96
C GLY A 62 4.16 0.19 -6.43
N ARG A 63 2.87 0.20 -6.81
CA ARG A 63 2.44 0.66 -8.15
C ARG A 63 2.77 2.13 -8.40
N SER A 64 2.66 2.99 -7.38
CA SER A 64 3.01 4.40 -7.49
C SER A 64 4.52 4.59 -7.69
N MET A 65 5.34 3.88 -6.91
CA MET A 65 6.80 3.88 -7.03
C MET A 65 7.26 3.37 -8.40
N ALA A 66 6.72 2.25 -8.86
CA ALA A 66 7.03 1.71 -10.19
C ALA A 66 6.72 2.73 -11.30
N ALA A 67 5.57 3.40 -11.22
CA ALA A 67 5.22 4.47 -12.17
C ALA A 67 6.20 5.66 -12.09
N MET A 68 6.68 6.03 -10.89
CA MET A 68 7.69 7.07 -10.73
C MET A 68 9.02 6.69 -11.40
N VAL A 69 9.52 5.48 -11.18
CA VAL A 69 10.77 4.99 -11.79
C VAL A 69 10.66 4.98 -13.31
N VAL A 70 9.52 4.55 -13.86
CA VAL A 70 9.27 4.60 -15.30
C VAL A 70 9.30 6.03 -15.82
N THR A 71 8.64 6.98 -15.15
CA THR A 71 8.65 8.39 -15.54
C THR A 71 10.06 9.00 -15.48
N GLU A 72 10.80 8.73 -14.40
CA GLU A 72 12.18 9.22 -14.24
C GLU A 72 13.09 8.66 -15.33
N ARG A 73 12.96 7.37 -15.65
CA ARG A 73 13.67 6.74 -16.76
C ARG A 73 13.34 7.39 -18.10
N HIS A 74 12.07 7.69 -18.36
CA HIS A 74 11.67 8.39 -19.58
C HIS A 74 12.33 9.77 -19.67
N LEU A 75 12.38 10.50 -18.56
CA LEU A 75 13.05 11.80 -18.50
C LEU A 75 14.54 11.69 -18.84
N TRP A 76 15.26 10.77 -18.18
CA TRP A 76 16.69 10.55 -18.42
C TRP A 76 16.98 10.12 -19.86
N VAL A 77 16.23 9.15 -20.40
CA VAL A 77 16.41 8.66 -21.77
C VAL A 77 16.10 9.73 -22.83
N ASN A 78 15.20 10.67 -22.53
CA ASN A 78 14.93 11.81 -23.41
C ASN A 78 16.01 12.90 -23.34
N LEU A 79 16.72 13.03 -22.21
CA LEU A 79 17.80 14.01 -22.02
C LEU A 79 19.13 13.54 -22.61
N VAL A 80 19.37 12.24 -22.67
CA VAL A 80 20.57 11.67 -23.31
C VAL A 80 20.30 11.51 -24.80
N ASP A 81 21.23 11.99 -25.63
CA ASP A 81 21.10 12.03 -27.10
C ASP A 81 21.32 10.65 -27.75
N LEU A 82 20.48 9.69 -27.36
CA LEU A 82 20.58 8.28 -27.75
C LEU A 82 19.96 8.01 -29.14
N GLY A 83 20.38 6.92 -29.78
CA GLY A 83 19.70 6.42 -30.98
C GLY A 83 18.27 5.93 -30.66
N LYS A 84 17.32 6.05 -31.61
CA LYS A 84 15.91 5.59 -31.41
C LYS A 84 15.81 4.12 -30.97
N LYS A 85 16.68 3.25 -31.48
CA LYS A 85 16.73 1.82 -31.13
C LYS A 85 17.16 1.58 -29.68
N GLU A 86 18.13 2.35 -29.21
CA GLU A 86 18.66 2.27 -27.84
C GLU A 86 17.67 2.83 -26.83
N ARG A 87 16.95 3.91 -27.19
CA ARG A 87 15.86 4.44 -26.37
C ARG A 87 14.76 3.41 -26.12
N GLY A 88 14.27 2.74 -27.17
CA GLY A 88 13.22 1.72 -27.02
C GLY A 88 13.62 0.59 -26.08
N PHE A 89 14.82 0.04 -26.30
CA PHE A 89 15.36 -1.02 -25.43
C PHE A 89 15.47 -0.60 -23.97
N LEU A 90 15.88 0.66 -23.71
CA LEU A 90 15.89 1.18 -22.37
C LEU A 90 14.45 1.31 -21.86
N LEU A 91 13.55 2.08 -22.48
CA LEU A 91 12.21 2.32 -21.93
C LEU A 91 11.40 1.05 -21.59
N ASP A 92 11.59 -0.03 -22.35
CA ASP A 92 10.83 -1.29 -22.19
C ASP A 92 11.34 -2.21 -21.08
N ALA A 93 12.51 -1.96 -20.49
CA ALA A 93 13.00 -2.85 -19.43
C ALA A 93 12.10 -2.76 -18.19
N PRO A 94 11.75 -3.88 -17.54
CA PRO A 94 10.91 -3.86 -16.36
C PRO A 94 11.57 -3.05 -15.23
N PRO A 95 10.80 -2.27 -14.45
CA PRO A 95 11.29 -1.72 -13.19
C PRO A 95 11.66 -2.92 -12.31
N ALA A 96 12.93 -3.03 -11.91
CA ALA A 96 13.43 -4.21 -11.22
C ALA A 96 12.57 -4.55 -9.98
N ASP A 97 11.97 -5.75 -9.93
CA ASP A 97 11.48 -6.38 -8.70
C ASP A 97 11.88 -7.86 -8.66
N ARG A 98 12.41 -8.23 -7.48
CA ARG A 98 12.73 -9.56 -6.92
C ARG A 98 13.47 -10.56 -7.82
N THR A 99 14.80 -10.57 -7.66
CA THR A 99 15.53 -11.84 -7.66
C THR A 99 15.08 -12.68 -6.44
N PRO A 100 14.89 -14.00 -6.61
CA PRO A 100 14.51 -14.91 -5.52
C PRO A 100 15.56 -14.95 -4.40
#